data_AF-A0A9E5C3B5-F1
#
_entry.id   AF-A0A9E5C3B5-F1
#
_cell.length_a   1.000
_cell.length_b   1.000
_cell.length_c   1.000
_cell.angle_alpha   90.00
_cell.angle_beta   90.00
_cell.angle_gamma   90.00
#
_symmetry.space_group_name_H-M   'P 1'
#
loop_
_entity.id
_entity.type
_entity.pdbx_description
1 polymer ?
#
loop_
_entity_poly.entity_id
_entity_poly.type
_entity_poly.pdbx_seq_one_letter_code
_entity_poly.pdbx_strand_id
1 'polypeptide(L)' 'AVQMRLLGHTFFMFLNAESGGYNLLYLRDDGDYGLIQPKSG' A
#
# COMPACT_ATOMS: atom_id res chain seq x y z
N ALA A 1 -0.64 -9.52 -3.33
CA ALA A 1 0.48 -8.59 -3.51
C ALA A 1 1.80 -9.35 -3.68
N VAL A 2 2.31 -9.48 -4.91
CA VAL A 2 3.57 -10.19 -5.21
C VAL A 2 4.78 -9.40 -4.67
N GLN A 3 4.77 -8.07 -4.74
CA GLN A 3 5.90 -7.25 -4.29
C GLN A 3 6.09 -7.22 -2.76
N MET A 4 5.01 -7.27 -1.97
CA MET A 4 5.11 -7.33 -0.50
C MET A 4 5.79 -8.62 0.01
N ARG A 5 5.51 -9.76 -0.64
CA ARG A 5 6.06 -11.07 -0.23
C ARG A 5 7.55 -11.23 -0.56
N LEU A 6 8.06 -10.51 -1.56
CA LEU A 6 9.45 -10.64 -2.02
C LEU A 6 10.47 -9.88 -1.15
N LEU A 7 10.02 -8.89 -0.39
CA LEU A 7 10.90 -8.05 0.43
C LEU A 7 10.76 -8.30 1.94
N GLY A 8 9.86 -9.21 2.36
CA GLY A 8 9.57 -9.42 3.79
C GLY A 8 8.95 -8.19 4.47
N HIS A 9 8.39 -7.26 3.69
CA HIS A 9 7.78 -6.04 4.19
C HIS A 9 6.26 -6.22 4.34
N THR A 10 5.73 -5.74 5.45
CA THR A 10 4.28 -5.71 5.72
C THR A 10 3.57 -4.54 5.06
N PHE A 11 4.30 -3.67 4.36
CA PHE A 11 3.77 -2.51 3.64
C PHE A 11 4.40 -2.33 2.26
N PHE A 12 3.71 -1.61 1.37
CA PHE A 12 4.14 -1.32 0.01
C PHE A 12 3.55 0.02 -0.48
N MET A 13 4.43 0.95 -0.87
CA MET A 13 4.05 2.24 -1.44
C MET A 13 4.12 2.20 -2.96
N PHE A 14 3.12 2.75 -3.64
CA PHE A 14 3.01 2.75 -5.09
C PHE A 14 2.33 4.01 -5.62
N LEU A 15 2.57 4.29 -6.91
CA LEU A 15 1.84 5.32 -7.65
C LEU A 15 0.56 4.69 -8.22
N ASN A 16 -0.60 5.23 -7.84
CA ASN A 16 -1.88 4.77 -8.36
C ASN A 16 -2.01 5.23 -9.83
N ALA A 17 -2.26 4.29 -10.74
CA ALA A 17 -2.31 4.56 -12.17
C ALA A 17 -3.56 5.37 -12.61
N GLU A 18 -4.64 5.32 -11.83
CA GLU A 18 -5.89 6.02 -12.13
C GLU A 18 -5.87 7.46 -11.60
N SER A 19 -5.42 7.64 -10.35
CA SER A 19 -5.43 8.97 -9.70
C SER A 19 -4.11 9.73 -9.85
N GLY A 20 -3.01 9.05 -10.22
CA GLY A 20 -1.66 9.62 -10.18
C GLY A 20 -1.16 9.93 -8.76
N GLY A 21 -1.89 9.53 -7.71
CA GLY A 21 -1.52 9.76 -6.32
C GLY A 21 -0.69 8.63 -5.74
N TYR A 22 0.14 8.94 -4.73
CA TYR A 22 0.83 7.92 -3.95
C TYR A 22 -0.15 7.22 -3.00
N ASN A 23 -0.11 5.89 -2.97
CA ASN A 23 -0.88 5.07 -2.04
C ASN A 23 0.04 4.10 -1.28
N LEU A 24 -0.35 3.74 -0.06
CA LEU A 24 0.36 2.76 0.77
C LEU A 24 -0.57 1.60 1.14
N LEU A 25 -0.24 0.40 0.67
CA LEU A 25 -0.89 -0.86 1.06
C LEU A 25 -0.15 -1.45 2.25
N TYR A 26 -0.86 -1.98 3.24
CA TYR A 26 -0.25 -2.64 4.41
C TYR A 26 -1.09 -3.81 4.91
N LEU A 27 -0.45 -4.78 5.57
CA LEU A 27 -1.11 -5.86 6.30
C LEU A 27 -1.50 -5.37 7.70
N ARG A 28 -2.77 -5.50 8.05
CA ARG A 28 -3.32 -5.20 9.36
C ARG A 28 -3.12 -6.38 10.32
N ASP A 29 -3.24 -6.12 11.60
CA ASP A 29 -3.09 -7.14 12.66
C ASP A 29 -4.19 -8.21 12.61
N ASP A 30 -5.35 -7.91 12.00
CA ASP A 30 -6.45 -8.86 11.77
C ASP A 30 -6.23 -9.78 10.54
N GLY A 31 -5.11 -9.60 9.82
CA GLY A 31 -4.75 -10.42 8.66
C GLY A 31 -5.26 -9.89 7.32
N ASP A 32 -6.05 -8.82 7.31
CA ASP A 32 -6.54 -8.17 6.10
C ASP A 32 -5.61 -7.03 5.63
N TYR A 33 -5.84 -6.55 4.41
CA TYR A 33 -5.08 -5.42 3.86
C TYR A 33 -5.79 -4.08 4.08
N GLY A 34 -5.03 -3.07 4.50
CA GLY A 34 -5.45 -1.67 4.54
C GLY A 34 -4.80 -0.83 3.46
N LEU A 35 -5.46 0.25 3.06
CA LEU A 35 -4.95 1.24 2.11
C LEU A 35 -4.94 2.62 2.75
N ILE A 36 -3.79 3.30 2.72
CA ILE A 36 -3.65 4.70 3.12
C ILE A 36 -3.43 5.53 1.85
N GLN A 37 -4.23 6.59 1.70
CA GLN A 37 -4.08 7.59 0.65
C GLN A 37 -3.79 8.95 1.33
N PRO A 38 -2.62 9.57 1.09
CA PRO A 38 -2.32 10.92 1.54
C PRO A 38 -3.29 11.89 0.91
N LYS A 39 -3.73 12.88 1.68
CA LYS A 39 -4.42 14.04 1.10
C LYS A 39 -3.38 14.93 0.43
N SER A 40 -3.66 15.32 -0.80
CA SER A 40 -2.96 16.43 -1.43
C SER A 40 -3.21 17.68 -0.58
N GLY A 41 -2.13 18.37 -0.20
CA GLY A 41 -2.21 19.69 0.45
C GLY A 41 -2.71 20.77 -0.49
#